data_AF-A0A9E4Z812-F1
#
_entry.id   AF-A0A9E4Z812-F1
#
_cell.length_a   1.000
_cell.length_b   1.000
_cell.length_c   1.000
_cell.angle_alpha   90.00
_cell.angle_beta   90.00
_cell.angle_gamma   90.00
#
_symmetry.space_group_name_H-M   'P 1'
#
loop_
_entity.id
_entity.type
_entity.pdbx_description
1 polymer ?
#
loop_
_entity_poly.entity_id
_entity_poly.type
_entity_poly.pdbx_seq_one_letter_code
_entity_poly.pdbx_strand_id
1 'polypeptide(L)'
;MPHQDHHSQDETPPAPPPAATSVFRRVLSLPAIISVVIAALLLVFMVTRFDVDLSATWDRVASANPWYLALAFAVHYTTFIFRGARWRLLLQNAAESGTTVPGVLYCSQLVLLGWFANSVAWLRLGDAYRAYLYRDEQNGSFSRTIGTILAERSLDTVLVALLMIAAAPFLLDRDNSVTWIVLGLSVSLVVGLTVMLLAMTWAKGFLLRRMPPWMAVRYERFHEGTMGS
;
A
#
# COMPACT_ATOMS: atom_id res chain seq x y z
N MET A 1 -3.07 49.10 58.15
CA MET A 1 -2.25 49.17 56.93
C MET A 1 -2.12 47.77 56.36
N PRO A 2 -2.64 47.49 55.16
CA PRO A 2 -2.38 46.25 54.41
C PRO A 2 -1.17 46.45 53.48
N HIS A 3 -0.31 45.45 53.31
CA HIS A 3 0.75 45.25 52.29
C HIS A 3 1.67 44.15 52.88
N GLN A 4 2.07 43.06 52.22
CA GLN A 4 2.32 42.81 50.82
C GLN A 4 2.29 41.30 50.54
N ASP A 5 1.95 41.01 49.29
CA ASP A 5 1.91 39.72 48.62
C ASP A 5 3.27 39.03 48.57
N HIS A 6 3.27 37.70 48.75
CA HIS A 6 4.20 36.85 48.02
C HIS A 6 3.44 35.66 47.44
N HIS A 7 2.86 35.90 46.26
CA HIS A 7 2.56 34.86 45.29
C HIS A 7 3.86 34.13 44.95
N SER A 8 4.01 32.93 45.50
CA SER A 8 4.96 31.94 44.99
C SER A 8 4.48 31.54 43.59
N GLN A 9 5.16 32.05 42.57
CA GLN A 9 4.98 31.61 41.20
C GLN A 9 5.40 30.14 41.14
N ASP A 10 4.42 29.25 40.93
CA ASP A 10 4.67 27.91 40.40
C ASP A 10 5.25 28.08 38.99
N GLU A 11 6.57 28.24 38.89
CA GLU A 11 7.29 28.05 37.65
C GLU A 11 7.20 26.57 37.30
N THR A 12 6.19 26.25 36.49
CA THR A 12 6.12 24.98 35.77
C THR A 12 7.41 24.87 34.94
N PRO A 13 8.21 23.81 35.09
CA PRO A 13 9.44 23.67 34.35
C PRO A 13 9.13 23.72 32.84
N PRO A 14 9.97 24.40 32.03
CA PRO A 14 9.70 24.55 30.60
C PRO A 14 9.57 23.17 29.96
N ALA A 15 8.50 22.99 29.17
CA ALA A 15 8.22 21.75 28.48
C ALA A 15 9.48 21.30 27.69
N PRO A 16 9.88 20.02 27.78
CA PRO A 16 11.04 19.53 27.06
C PRO A 16 10.85 19.78 25.56
N PRO A 17 11.91 20.21 24.83
CA PRO A 17 11.79 20.47 23.40
C PRO A 17 11.32 19.20 22.67
N PRO A 18 10.47 19.32 21.64
CA PRO A 18 9.94 18.17 20.91
C PRO A 18 11.10 17.33 20.37
N ALA A 19 11.09 16.03 20.69
CA ALA A 19 12.16 15.10 20.38
C ALA A 19 12.38 14.97 18.86
N ALA A 20 13.30 15.77 18.33
CA ALA A 20 13.70 15.78 16.91
C ALA A 20 14.49 14.52 16.47
N THR A 21 14.43 13.40 17.22
CA THR A 21 15.34 12.26 17.06
C THR A 21 14.67 10.91 16.73
N SER A 22 13.36 10.86 16.49
CA SER A 22 12.66 9.58 16.25
C SER A 22 12.84 9.00 14.83
N VAL A 23 12.97 9.86 13.81
CA VAL A 23 13.08 9.42 12.41
C VAL A 23 14.45 8.81 12.14
N PHE A 24 15.54 9.45 12.58
CA PHE A 24 16.91 8.95 12.38
C PHE A 24 17.14 7.59 13.04
N ARG A 25 16.61 7.39 14.25
CA ARG A 25 16.72 6.12 14.97
C ARG A 25 15.92 4.99 14.29
N ARG A 26 14.86 5.34 13.52
CA ARG A 26 14.06 4.40 12.73
C ARG A 26 14.75 4.02 11.40
N VAL A 27 15.42 4.98 10.76
CA VAL A 27 16.21 4.76 9.54
C VAL A 27 17.47 3.92 9.82
N LEU A 28 18.06 4.05 11.02
CA LEU A 28 19.19 3.24 11.50
C LEU A 28 18.76 1.96 12.26
N SER A 29 17.54 1.47 12.02
CA SER A 29 17.10 0.20 12.62
C SER A 29 17.86 -0.99 12.03
N LEU A 30 18.12 -2.02 12.84
CA LEU A 30 18.81 -3.25 12.39
C LEU A 30 18.21 -3.84 11.10
N PRO A 31 16.87 -3.93 10.92
CA PRO A 31 16.29 -4.41 9.67
C PRO A 31 16.59 -3.53 8.46
N ALA A 32 16.64 -2.20 8.65
CA ALA A 32 16.99 -1.26 7.58
C ALA A 32 18.45 -1.44 7.17
N ILE A 33 19.37 -1.57 8.13
CA ILE A 33 20.78 -1.85 7.87
C ILE A 33 20.94 -3.18 7.13
N ILE A 34 20.28 -4.24 7.59
CA ILE A 34 20.29 -5.55 6.91
C ILE A 34 19.78 -5.43 5.47
N SER A 35 18.67 -4.73 5.25
CA SER A 35 18.11 -4.50 3.91
C SER A 35 19.08 -3.74 3.00
N VAL A 36 19.75 -2.71 3.52
CA VAL A 36 20.75 -1.93 2.77
C VAL A 36 21.97 -2.77 2.44
N VAL A 37 22.46 -3.59 3.39
CA VAL A 37 23.58 -4.51 3.17
C VAL A 37 23.22 -5.55 2.10
N ILE A 38 22.03 -6.16 2.17
CA ILE A 38 21.57 -7.10 1.15
C ILE A 38 21.47 -6.42 -0.22
N ALA A 39 20.88 -5.23 -0.30
CA ALA A 39 20.79 -4.48 -1.55
C ALA A 39 22.18 -4.15 -2.13
N ALA A 40 23.12 -3.73 -1.29
CA ALA A 40 24.50 -3.47 -1.69
C ALA A 40 25.20 -4.75 -2.17
N LEU A 41 25.05 -5.87 -1.47
CA LEU A 41 25.59 -7.16 -1.88
C LEU A 41 25.03 -7.63 -3.22
N LEU A 42 23.73 -7.45 -3.46
CA LEU A 42 23.10 -7.75 -4.74
C LEU A 42 23.64 -6.84 -5.85
N LEU A 43 23.85 -5.56 -5.57
CA LEU A 43 24.40 -4.61 -6.54
C LEU A 43 25.85 -4.96 -6.88
N VAL A 44 26.68 -5.26 -5.88
CA VAL A 44 28.05 -5.75 -6.08
C VAL A 44 28.06 -7.06 -6.85
N PHE A 45 27.19 -8.01 -6.49
CA PHE A 45 27.02 -9.25 -7.23
C PHE A 45 26.65 -8.98 -8.69
N MET A 46 25.73 -8.04 -8.95
CA MET A 46 25.31 -7.71 -10.31
C MET A 46 26.46 -7.10 -11.13
N VAL A 47 27.19 -6.13 -10.57
CA VAL A 47 28.30 -5.46 -11.27
C VAL A 47 29.51 -6.39 -11.46
N THR A 48 29.72 -7.35 -10.56
CA THR A 48 30.85 -8.30 -10.64
C THR A 48 30.56 -9.53 -11.48
N ARG A 49 29.28 -9.93 -11.62
CA ARG A 49 28.88 -11.11 -12.40
C ARG A 49 28.34 -10.81 -13.78
N PHE A 50 27.81 -9.60 -14.00
CA PHE A 50 27.40 -9.15 -15.31
C PHE A 50 28.43 -8.12 -15.80
N ASP A 51 28.79 -8.20 -17.08
CA ASP A 51 29.70 -7.25 -17.74
C ASP A 51 28.95 -5.93 -17.96
N VAL A 52 28.74 -5.18 -16.87
CA VAL A 52 27.99 -3.92 -16.88
C VAL A 52 28.96 -2.78 -17.16
N ASP A 53 28.92 -2.26 -18.38
CA ASP A 53 29.60 -1.02 -18.72
C ASP A 53 28.85 0.18 -18.11
N LEU A 54 29.33 0.60 -16.95
CA LEU A 54 28.81 1.77 -16.22
C LEU A 54 28.94 3.06 -17.04
N SER A 55 29.99 3.19 -17.85
CA SER A 55 30.23 4.39 -18.67
C SER A 55 29.21 4.48 -19.80
N ALA A 56 29.02 3.39 -20.54
CA ALA A 56 27.99 3.33 -21.58
C ALA A 56 26.57 3.47 -21.02
N THR A 57 26.31 2.97 -19.80
CA THR A 57 25.02 3.16 -19.13
C THR A 57 24.77 4.63 -18.80
N TRP A 58 25.79 5.32 -18.27
CA TRP A 58 25.70 6.74 -17.97
C TRP A 58 25.48 7.59 -19.23
N ASP A 59 26.20 7.31 -20.31
CA ASP A 59 26.04 8.02 -21.58
C ASP A 59 24.63 7.82 -22.17
N ARG A 60 24.03 6.63 -22.02
CA ARG A 60 22.63 6.38 -22.40
C ARG A 60 21.64 7.18 -21.57
N VAL A 61 21.89 7.34 -20.27
CA VAL A 61 21.04 8.16 -19.40
C VAL A 61 21.19 9.64 -19.74
N ALA A 62 22.41 10.12 -19.98
CA ALA A 62 22.69 11.51 -20.31
C ALA A 62 22.17 11.90 -21.70
N SER A 63 22.19 10.97 -22.66
CA SER A 63 21.64 11.16 -24.01
C SER A 63 20.12 10.93 -24.10
N ALA A 64 19.47 10.53 -23.01
CA ALA A 64 18.03 10.28 -23.00
C ALA A 64 17.26 11.58 -23.28
N ASN A 65 16.24 11.49 -24.13
CA ASN A 65 15.42 12.64 -24.47
C ASN A 65 14.61 13.11 -23.24
N PRO A 66 14.81 14.35 -22.75
CA PRO A 66 14.10 14.86 -21.58
C PRO A 66 12.57 14.90 -21.75
N TRP A 67 12.08 15.02 -22.98
CA TRP A 67 10.65 15.04 -23.27
C TRP A 67 9.99 13.69 -22.97
N TYR A 68 10.63 12.58 -23.32
CA TYR A 68 10.11 11.25 -22.99
C TYR A 68 10.14 10.99 -21.49
N LEU A 69 11.15 11.50 -20.77
CA LEU A 69 11.20 11.43 -19.31
C LEU A 69 10.06 12.24 -18.67
N ALA A 70 9.82 13.46 -19.16
CA ALA A 70 8.72 14.30 -18.69
C ALA A 70 7.35 13.66 -18.97
N LEU A 71 7.17 13.08 -20.15
CA LEU A 71 5.95 12.37 -20.52
C LEU A 71 5.74 11.12 -19.65
N ALA A 72 6.78 10.31 -19.44
CA ALA A 72 6.72 9.15 -18.56
C ALA A 72 6.34 9.54 -17.12
N PHE A 73 6.93 10.64 -16.61
CA PHE A 73 6.57 11.21 -15.31
C PHE A 73 5.10 11.63 -15.28
N ALA A 74 4.64 12.41 -16.25
CA ALA A 74 3.25 12.87 -16.32
C ALA A 74 2.28 11.69 -16.34
N VAL A 75 2.49 10.72 -17.24
CA VAL A 75 1.67 9.50 -17.35
C VAL A 75 1.65 8.74 -16.02
N HIS A 76 2.81 8.56 -15.38
CA HIS A 76 2.93 7.88 -14.10
C HIS A 76 2.08 8.54 -13.02
N TYR A 77 2.17 9.86 -12.85
CA TYR A 77 1.42 10.57 -11.81
C TYR A 77 -0.08 10.66 -12.11
N THR A 78 -0.47 10.74 -13.39
CA THR A 78 -1.89 10.68 -13.76
C THR A 78 -2.51 9.34 -13.34
N THR A 79 -1.76 8.23 -13.31
CA THR A 79 -2.30 6.94 -12.83
C THR A 79 -2.82 7.01 -11.39
N PHE A 80 -2.26 7.86 -10.52
CA PHE A 80 -2.74 8.00 -9.15
C PHE A 80 -4.12 8.65 -9.07
N ILE A 81 -4.45 9.54 -10.02
CA ILE A 81 -5.78 10.16 -10.11
C ILE A 81 -6.82 9.09 -10.46
N PHE A 82 -6.53 8.25 -11.44
CA PHE A 82 -7.41 7.14 -11.81
C PHE A 82 -7.55 6.11 -10.68
N ARG A 83 -6.46 5.78 -9.99
CA ARG A 83 -6.49 4.88 -8.81
C ARG A 83 -7.33 5.48 -7.69
N GLY A 84 -7.19 6.78 -7.41
CA GLY A 84 -7.99 7.48 -6.42
C GLY A 84 -9.46 7.56 -6.80
N ALA A 85 -9.79 7.77 -8.07
CA ALA A 85 -11.17 7.74 -8.57
C ALA A 85 -11.80 6.36 -8.41
N ARG A 86 -11.08 5.29 -8.78
CA ARG A 86 -11.52 3.91 -8.59
C ARG A 86 -11.76 3.60 -7.12
N TRP A 87 -10.81 3.95 -6.25
CA TRP A 87 -10.96 3.68 -4.81
C TRP A 87 -12.12 4.45 -4.19
N ARG A 88 -12.38 5.68 -4.66
CA ARG A 88 -13.57 6.45 -4.27
C ARG A 88 -14.87 5.73 -4.63
N LEU A 89 -14.96 5.10 -5.81
CA LEU A 89 -16.14 4.32 -6.19
C LEU A 89 -16.34 3.12 -5.26
N LEU A 90 -15.27 2.39 -4.91
CA LEU A 90 -15.34 1.29 -3.94
C LEU A 90 -15.77 1.77 -2.55
N LEU A 91 -15.29 2.94 -2.12
CA LEU A 91 -15.71 3.55 -0.85
C LEU A 91 -17.17 3.99 -0.86
N GLN A 92 -17.68 4.48 -1.99
CA GLN A 92 -19.10 4.86 -2.15
C GLN A 92 -20.03 3.65 -2.08
N ASN A 93 -19.65 2.55 -2.73
CA ASN A 93 -20.43 1.31 -2.70
C ASN A 93 -20.48 0.72 -1.29
N ALA A 94 -19.37 0.77 -0.55
CA ALA A 94 -19.29 0.27 0.82
C ALA A 94 -19.80 1.25 1.90
N ALA A 95 -20.13 2.49 1.53
CA ALA A 95 -20.53 3.53 2.48
C ALA A 95 -21.89 3.23 3.14
N GLU A 96 -22.02 3.49 4.43
CA GLU A 96 -23.32 3.46 5.11
C GLU A 96 -24.18 4.65 4.65
N SER A 97 -25.49 4.45 4.59
CA SER A 97 -26.45 5.50 4.21
C SER A 97 -26.25 6.76 5.06
N GLY A 98 -25.87 7.87 4.42
CA GLY A 98 -25.62 9.16 5.09
C GLY A 98 -24.14 9.51 5.32
N THR A 99 -23.19 8.65 4.96
CA THR A 99 -21.76 8.99 5.01
C THR A 99 -21.29 9.68 3.72
N THR A 100 -20.68 10.86 3.87
CA THR A 100 -20.11 11.62 2.75
C THR A 100 -18.73 11.10 2.39
N VAL A 101 -18.57 10.53 1.21
CA VAL A 101 -17.26 10.09 0.71
C VAL A 101 -16.46 11.26 0.16
N PRO A 102 -15.17 11.42 0.53
CA PRO A 102 -14.34 12.53 0.06
C PRO A 102 -14.12 12.54 -1.45
N GLY A 103 -13.62 13.66 -1.96
CA GLY A 103 -13.36 13.88 -3.38
C GLY A 103 -12.24 12.99 -3.95
N VAL A 104 -12.20 12.88 -5.28
CA VAL A 104 -11.22 12.07 -6.02
C VAL A 104 -9.78 12.51 -5.71
N LEU A 105 -9.53 13.82 -5.62
CA LEU A 105 -8.18 14.35 -5.36
C LEU A 105 -7.65 13.89 -3.99
N TYR A 106 -8.48 13.98 -2.95
CA TYR A 106 -8.12 13.52 -1.62
C TYR A 106 -7.86 11.99 -1.60
N CYS A 107 -8.74 11.21 -2.23
CA CYS A 107 -8.53 9.77 -2.38
C CYS A 107 -7.22 9.45 -3.12
N SER A 108 -6.87 10.24 -4.13
CA SER A 108 -5.62 10.10 -4.90
C SER A 108 -4.39 10.43 -4.06
N GLN A 109 -4.45 11.45 -3.21
CA GLN A 109 -3.39 11.80 -2.25
C GLN A 109 -3.17 10.67 -1.25
N LEU A 110 -4.24 10.08 -0.72
CA LEU A 110 -4.17 8.93 0.17
C LEU A 110 -3.54 7.70 -0.50
N VAL A 111 -3.85 7.45 -1.78
CA VAL A 111 -3.19 6.39 -2.57
C VAL A 111 -1.70 6.68 -2.74
N LEU A 112 -1.34 7.92 -3.07
CA LEU A 112 0.05 8.33 -3.26
C LEU A 112 0.85 8.19 -1.95
N LEU A 113 0.29 8.64 -0.83
CA LEU A 113 0.89 8.51 0.51
C LEU A 113 1.04 7.04 0.91
N GLY A 114 0.03 6.21 0.64
CA GLY A 114 0.11 4.76 0.84
C GLY A 114 1.23 4.13 0.00
N TRP A 115 1.39 4.56 -1.25
CA TRP A 115 2.46 4.08 -2.13
C TRP A 115 3.84 4.51 -1.66
N PHE A 116 3.99 5.77 -1.23
CA PHE A 116 5.21 6.27 -0.60
C PHE A 116 5.56 5.48 0.67
N ALA A 117 4.56 5.27 1.55
CA ALA A 117 4.73 4.48 2.75
C ALA A 117 5.12 3.03 2.42
N ASN A 118 4.58 2.44 1.35
CA ASN A 118 4.96 1.11 0.89
C ASN A 118 6.43 1.04 0.41
N SER A 119 6.99 2.11 -0.15
CA SER A 119 8.39 2.15 -0.58
C SER A 119 9.38 2.23 0.60
N VAL A 120 8.93 2.74 1.75
CA VAL A 120 9.78 2.93 2.94
C VAL A 120 9.53 1.87 4.02
N ALA A 121 8.30 1.37 4.13
CA ALA A 121 7.89 0.43 5.16
C ALA A 121 8.16 -1.02 4.74
N TRP A 122 8.54 -1.84 5.72
CA TRP A 122 8.57 -3.30 5.56
C TRP A 122 7.14 -3.88 5.46
N LEU A 123 6.98 -4.99 4.73
CA LEU A 123 5.75 -5.78 4.62
C LEU A 123 4.52 -5.09 3.98
N ARG A 124 4.73 -4.11 3.10
CA ARG A 124 3.64 -3.42 2.36
C ARG A 124 2.56 -2.78 3.26
N LEU A 125 2.97 -2.26 4.42
CA LEU A 125 2.09 -1.58 5.39
C LEU A 125 1.47 -0.27 4.86
N GLY A 126 1.81 0.18 3.66
CA GLY A 126 1.26 1.40 3.06
C GLY A 126 -0.25 1.38 2.88
N ASP A 127 -0.84 0.21 2.64
CA ASP A 127 -2.30 0.06 2.57
C ASP A 127 -2.97 0.22 3.95
N ALA A 128 -2.33 -0.29 5.00
CA ALA A 128 -2.77 -0.07 6.38
C ALA A 128 -2.61 1.40 6.80
N TYR A 129 -1.54 2.06 6.33
CA TYR A 129 -1.33 3.50 6.55
C TYR A 129 -2.44 4.33 5.90
N ARG A 130 -2.81 4.04 4.64
CA ARG A 130 -3.93 4.69 3.96
C ARG A 130 -5.25 4.50 4.70
N ALA A 131 -5.54 3.29 5.17
CA ALA A 131 -6.76 3.00 5.93
C ALA A 131 -6.77 3.69 7.30
N TYR A 132 -5.61 3.81 7.95
CA TYR A 132 -5.45 4.55 9.20
C TYR A 132 -5.74 6.03 8.98
N LEU A 133 -5.11 6.65 7.97
CA LEU A 133 -5.25 8.07 7.67
C LEU A 133 -6.69 8.42 7.29
N TYR A 134 -7.36 7.56 6.52
CA TYR A 134 -8.79 7.70 6.22
C TYR A 134 -9.67 7.63 7.48
N ARG A 135 -9.37 6.73 8.42
CA ARG A 135 -10.11 6.66 9.69
C ARG A 135 -9.90 7.92 10.52
N ASP A 136 -8.65 8.38 10.63
CA ASP A 136 -8.25 9.50 11.47
C ASP A 136 -8.85 10.81 10.97
N GLU A 137 -8.79 11.06 9.66
CA GLU A 137 -9.22 12.32 9.05
C GLU A 137 -10.72 12.37 8.70
N GLN A 138 -11.36 11.23 8.45
CA GLN A 138 -12.76 11.17 7.99
C GLN A 138 -13.70 10.43 8.96
N ASN A 139 -13.24 10.10 10.16
CA ASN A 139 -13.98 9.28 11.15
C ASN A 139 -14.50 7.94 10.58
N GLY A 140 -13.88 7.45 9.52
CA GLY A 140 -14.27 6.22 8.83
C GLY A 140 -13.94 4.95 9.62
N SER A 141 -14.59 3.84 9.27
CA SER A 141 -14.25 2.53 9.84
C SER A 141 -12.99 1.95 9.19
N PHE A 142 -11.88 1.90 9.95
CA PHE A 142 -10.63 1.27 9.51
C PHE A 142 -10.83 -0.15 8.95
N SER A 143 -11.64 -0.96 9.64
CA SER A 143 -11.95 -2.34 9.23
C SER A 143 -12.61 -2.38 7.86
N ARG A 144 -13.58 -1.48 7.63
CA ARG A 144 -14.29 -1.39 6.34
C ARG A 144 -13.36 -0.94 5.22
N THR A 145 -12.51 0.06 5.50
CA THR A 145 -11.52 0.55 4.54
C THR A 145 -10.51 -0.53 4.17
N ILE A 146 -10.03 -1.34 5.12
CA ILE A 146 -9.16 -2.48 4.80
C ILE A 146 -9.88 -3.51 3.92
N GLY A 147 -11.19 -3.71 4.13
CA GLY A 147 -12.03 -4.55 3.27
C GLY A 147 -12.12 -4.04 1.83
N THR A 148 -12.34 -2.74 1.62
CA THR A 148 -12.38 -2.16 0.27
C THR A 148 -11.02 -2.25 -0.43
N ILE A 149 -9.91 -2.12 0.31
CA ILE A 149 -8.57 -2.33 -0.24
C ILE A 149 -8.37 -3.80 -0.65
N LEU A 150 -8.90 -4.75 0.12
CA LEU A 150 -8.78 -6.15 -0.25
C LEU A 150 -9.61 -6.47 -1.52
N ALA A 151 -10.81 -5.94 -1.62
CA ALA A 151 -11.62 -6.02 -2.84
C ALA A 151 -10.86 -5.43 -4.04
N GLU A 152 -10.27 -4.25 -3.86
CA GLU A 152 -9.40 -3.60 -4.84
C GLU A 152 -8.29 -4.53 -5.34
N ARG A 153 -7.57 -5.19 -4.42
CA ARG A 153 -6.45 -6.09 -4.76
C ARG A 153 -6.90 -7.41 -5.36
N SER A 154 -8.08 -7.89 -4.99
CA SER A 154 -8.69 -9.08 -5.58
C SER A 154 -9.01 -8.82 -7.06
N LEU A 155 -9.63 -7.67 -7.36
CA LEU A 155 -9.89 -7.26 -8.74
C LEU A 155 -8.60 -7.09 -9.55
N ASP A 156 -7.57 -6.47 -8.97
CA ASP A 156 -6.27 -6.32 -9.63
C ASP A 156 -5.63 -7.69 -9.94
N THR A 157 -5.73 -8.65 -9.01
CA THR A 157 -5.19 -10.01 -9.19
C THR A 157 -5.93 -10.78 -10.28
N VAL A 158 -7.27 -10.68 -10.32
CA VAL A 158 -8.08 -11.28 -11.40
C VAL A 158 -7.71 -10.67 -12.74
N LEU A 159 -7.61 -9.34 -12.82
CA LEU A 159 -7.26 -8.66 -14.06
C LEU A 159 -5.87 -9.10 -14.56
N VAL A 160 -4.87 -9.16 -13.68
CA VAL A 160 -3.53 -9.64 -14.04
C VAL A 160 -3.58 -11.09 -14.54
N ALA A 161 -4.30 -11.98 -13.86
CA ALA A 161 -4.43 -13.36 -14.30
C ALA A 161 -5.11 -13.47 -15.67
N LEU A 162 -6.17 -12.69 -15.92
CA LEU A 162 -6.86 -12.65 -17.21
C LEU A 162 -5.94 -12.13 -18.33
N LEU A 163 -5.16 -11.07 -18.06
CA LEU A 163 -4.20 -10.54 -19.02
C LEU A 163 -3.09 -11.55 -19.33
N MET A 164 -2.62 -12.30 -18.34
CA MET A 164 -1.63 -13.36 -18.56
C MET A 164 -2.18 -14.51 -19.40
N ILE A 165 -3.42 -14.94 -19.15
CA ILE A 165 -4.10 -15.95 -19.97
C ILE A 165 -4.32 -15.43 -21.39
N ALA A 166 -4.76 -14.18 -21.55
CA ALA A 166 -4.96 -13.55 -22.85
C ALA A 166 -3.65 -13.37 -23.63
N ALA A 167 -2.52 -13.23 -22.92
CA ALA A 167 -1.19 -13.18 -23.53
C ALA A 167 -0.72 -14.56 -24.01
N ALA A 168 -1.18 -15.66 -23.39
CA ALA A 168 -0.65 -17.01 -23.66
C ALA A 168 -0.65 -17.44 -25.15
N PRO A 169 -1.67 -17.13 -25.98
CA PRO A 169 -1.64 -17.45 -27.41
C PRO A 169 -0.50 -16.76 -28.18
N PHE A 170 -0.12 -15.55 -27.77
CA PHE A 170 0.98 -14.79 -28.40
C PHE A 170 2.36 -15.30 -27.98
N LEU A 171 2.43 -16.14 -26.93
CA LEU A 171 3.67 -16.79 -26.49
C LEU A 171 3.88 -18.15 -27.14
N LEU A 172 2.89 -18.71 -27.85
CA LEU A 172 3.01 -20.03 -28.50
C LEU A 172 4.10 -20.08 -29.58
N ASP A 173 4.45 -18.94 -30.19
CA ASP A 173 5.57 -18.82 -31.13
C ASP A 173 6.95 -18.83 -30.44
N ARG A 174 7.00 -18.67 -29.11
CA ARG A 174 8.20 -18.84 -28.28
C ARG A 174 8.16 -20.20 -27.59
N ASP A 175 9.34 -20.70 -27.24
CA ASP A 175 9.58 -21.94 -26.49
C ASP A 175 8.40 -22.33 -25.57
N ASN A 176 7.84 -23.52 -25.82
CA ASN A 176 6.67 -24.11 -25.16
C ASN A 176 6.77 -24.00 -23.62
N SER A 177 7.99 -24.04 -23.07
CA SER A 177 8.28 -23.92 -21.64
C SER A 177 7.76 -22.61 -21.02
N VAL A 178 7.88 -21.49 -21.73
CA VAL A 178 7.46 -20.17 -21.21
C VAL A 178 5.95 -20.08 -21.10
N THR A 179 5.23 -20.61 -22.10
CA THR A 179 3.77 -20.62 -22.12
C THR A 179 3.19 -21.42 -20.94
N TRP A 180 3.76 -22.59 -20.64
CA TRP A 180 3.35 -23.39 -19.48
C TRP A 180 3.63 -22.71 -18.14
N ILE A 181 4.75 -21.99 -18.01
CA ILE A 181 5.06 -21.20 -16.81
C ILE A 181 4.04 -20.08 -16.62
N VAL A 182 3.71 -19.33 -17.68
CA VAL A 182 2.73 -18.24 -17.62
C VAL A 182 1.35 -18.77 -17.25
N LEU A 183 0.91 -19.88 -17.87
CA LEU A 183 -0.36 -20.52 -17.54
C LEU A 183 -0.38 -21.04 -16.10
N GLY A 184 0.68 -21.72 -15.66
CA GLY A 184 0.82 -22.23 -14.30
C GLY A 184 0.75 -21.11 -13.25
N LEU A 185 1.45 -20.00 -13.50
CA LEU A 185 1.42 -18.84 -12.60
C LEU A 185 0.03 -18.19 -12.58
N SER A 186 -0.63 -18.06 -13.74
CA SER A 186 -1.99 -17.52 -13.84
C SER A 186 -2.98 -18.36 -13.03
N VAL A 187 -2.94 -19.69 -13.19
CA VAL A 187 -3.80 -20.62 -12.44
C VAL A 187 -3.49 -20.55 -10.95
N SER A 188 -2.21 -20.52 -10.56
CA SER A 188 -1.82 -20.38 -9.15
C SER A 188 -2.35 -19.09 -8.51
N LEU A 189 -2.37 -17.97 -9.23
CA LEU A 189 -2.93 -16.71 -8.74
C LEU A 189 -4.44 -16.82 -8.52
N VAL A 190 -5.18 -17.40 -9.48
CA VAL A 190 -6.63 -17.58 -9.38
C VAL A 190 -6.99 -18.54 -8.23
N VAL A 191 -6.28 -19.67 -8.12
CA VAL A 191 -6.48 -20.63 -7.03
C VAL A 191 -6.17 -19.99 -5.68
N GLY A 192 -5.03 -19.29 -5.56
CA GLY A 192 -4.65 -18.59 -4.34
C GLY A 192 -5.69 -17.56 -3.90
N LEU A 193 -6.19 -16.76 -4.85
CA LEU A 193 -7.27 -15.80 -4.59
C LEU A 193 -8.56 -16.49 -4.16
N THR A 194 -8.94 -17.57 -4.83
CA THR A 194 -10.16 -18.34 -4.52
C THR A 194 -10.09 -18.92 -3.10
N VAL A 195 -8.95 -19.52 -2.74
CA VAL A 195 -8.70 -20.04 -1.39
C VAL A 195 -8.75 -18.91 -0.35
N MET A 196 -8.16 -17.76 -0.64
CA MET A 196 -8.21 -16.59 0.25
C MET A 196 -9.64 -16.11 0.51
N LEU A 197 -10.45 -15.97 -0.55
CA LEU A 197 -11.85 -15.53 -0.43
C LEU A 197 -12.73 -16.58 0.28
N LEU A 198 -12.53 -17.87 -0.02
CA LEU A 198 -13.23 -18.96 0.68
C LEU A 198 -12.83 -19.03 2.15
N ALA A 199 -11.55 -18.87 2.48
CA ALA A 199 -11.08 -18.80 3.86
C ALA A 199 -11.74 -17.63 4.60
N MET A 200 -11.93 -16.49 3.93
CA MET A 200 -12.66 -15.37 4.51
C MET A 200 -14.13 -15.69 4.78
N THR A 201 -14.87 -16.31 3.85
CA THR A 201 -16.28 -16.64 4.08
C THR A 201 -16.46 -17.72 5.14
N TRP A 202 -15.54 -18.69 5.21
CA TRP A 202 -15.55 -19.74 6.23
C TRP A 202 -15.17 -19.22 7.62
N ALA A 203 -14.22 -18.28 7.68
CA ALA A 203 -13.85 -17.61 8.92
C ALA A 203 -15.06 -16.96 9.59
N LYS A 204 -16.02 -16.36 8.85
CA LYS A 204 -17.25 -15.77 9.41
C LYS A 204 -17.99 -16.74 10.35
N GLY A 205 -18.18 -18.00 9.92
CA GLY A 205 -18.89 -19.01 10.70
C GLY A 205 -18.15 -19.50 11.94
N PHE A 206 -16.82 -19.58 11.86
CA PHE A 206 -15.97 -20.04 12.96
C PHE A 206 -15.67 -18.92 13.99
N LEU A 207 -15.35 -17.72 13.50
CA LEU A 207 -14.95 -16.58 14.31
C LEU A 207 -16.14 -15.97 15.07
N LEU A 208 -17.34 -15.87 14.47
CA LEU A 208 -18.52 -15.35 15.16
C LEU A 208 -18.99 -16.27 16.31
N ARG A 209 -18.69 -17.58 16.24
CA ARG A 209 -19.02 -18.53 17.31
C ARG A 209 -18.03 -18.54 18.48
N ARG A 210 -16.80 -18.06 18.26
CA ARG A 210 -15.70 -18.18 19.24
C ARG A 210 -15.20 -16.85 19.80
N MET A 211 -15.56 -15.71 19.19
CA MET A 211 -14.97 -14.41 19.52
C MET A 211 -15.84 -13.51 20.42
N PRO A 212 -15.21 -12.66 21.26
CA PRO A 212 -15.90 -11.63 22.02
C PRO A 212 -16.56 -10.57 21.10
N PRO A 213 -17.66 -9.95 21.56
CA PRO A 213 -18.54 -9.12 20.72
C PRO A 213 -17.86 -7.92 20.03
N TRP A 214 -16.78 -7.39 20.61
CA TRP A 214 -16.00 -6.30 20.01
C TRP A 214 -15.20 -6.68 18.76
N MET A 215 -14.85 -7.97 18.57
CA MET A 215 -14.19 -8.47 17.35
C MET A 215 -15.21 -8.80 16.26
N ALA A 216 -16.40 -9.28 16.63
CA ALA A 216 -17.48 -9.59 15.69
C ALA A 216 -17.89 -8.34 14.89
N VAL A 217 -18.10 -7.21 15.55
CA VAL A 217 -18.43 -5.92 14.90
C VAL A 217 -17.32 -5.44 13.96
N ARG A 218 -16.05 -5.66 14.30
CA ARG A 218 -14.91 -5.31 13.42
C ARG A 218 -14.88 -6.20 12.17
N TYR A 219 -15.13 -7.48 12.33
CA TYR A 219 -15.17 -8.44 11.23
C TYR A 219 -16.36 -8.19 10.30
N GLU A 220 -17.54 -7.87 10.83
CA GLU A 220 -18.72 -7.49 10.02
C GLU A 220 -18.45 -6.26 9.16
N ARG A 221 -17.92 -5.18 9.76
CA ARG A 221 -17.55 -3.96 8.99
C ARG A 221 -16.50 -4.24 7.91
N PHE A 222 -15.56 -5.15 8.17
CA PHE A 222 -14.56 -5.59 7.19
C PHE A 222 -15.19 -6.41 6.05
N HIS A 223 -16.08 -7.34 6.39
CA HIS A 223 -16.79 -8.17 5.42
C HIS A 223 -17.73 -7.35 4.54
N GLU A 224 -18.49 -6.42 5.11
CA GLU A 224 -19.30 -5.45 4.37
C GLU A 224 -18.43 -4.58 3.45
N GLY A 225 -17.26 -4.14 3.93
CA GLY A 225 -16.31 -3.41 3.10
C GLY A 225 -15.79 -4.21 1.91
N THR A 226 -15.64 -5.53 2.06
CA THR A 226 -15.11 -6.41 1.00
C THR A 226 -16.18 -6.88 0.02
N MET A 227 -17.39 -7.19 0.50
CA MET A 227 -18.50 -7.72 -0.31
C MET A 227 -19.43 -6.64 -0.86
N GLY A 228 -19.48 -5.48 -0.20
CA GLY A 228 -20.31 -4.35 -0.58
C GLY A 228 -19.61 -3.33 -1.48
N SER A 229 -18.33 -3.53 -1.83
CA SER A 229 -17.60 -2.66 -2.74
C SER A 229 -17.60 -3.16 -4.17
#